data_AF-A0A6V8Q0B6-F1
#
_entry.id   AF-A0A6V8Q0B6-F1
#
_cell.length_a   1.000
_cell.length_b   1.000
_cell.length_c   1.000
_cell.angle_alpha   90.00
_cell.angle_beta   90.00
_cell.angle_gamma   90.00
#
_symmetry.space_group_name_H-M   'P 1'
#
loop_
_entity.id
_entity.type
_entity.pdbx_description
1 polymer ?
#
loop_
_entity_poly.entity_id
_entity_poly.type
_entity_poly.pdbx_seq_one_letter_code
_entity_poly.pdbx_strand_id
1 'polypeptide(L)'
;SPEGQLALGIMIALEGIFRTILLKRRESSIHAFRKSIRYHLEFLRRLKEYLAEGKFLTKQAFRKYVVNLGEELPEDLEEELEDFRKEDYQTDKLLEDIDNDISLLDEILGRISGITPEEDAKLLELEDRLSELVSNGQVVVFTYYADTLDYIFEQVAESEKFRRLRIEKISGRMPPPKREEIVKQFVEGDVQGVMSTDGWSEGMNFQSDQVV
;
A
#
# COMPACT_ATOMS: atom_id res chain seq x y z
N SER A 1 -1.07 11.90 -35.59
CA SER A 1 0.34 12.22 -35.83
C SER A 1 1.21 11.20 -35.10
N PRO A 2 2.51 11.07 -35.42
CA PRO A 2 3.46 10.28 -34.63
C PRO A 2 3.44 10.65 -33.13
N GLU A 3 3.29 11.94 -32.82
CA GLU A 3 3.12 12.45 -31.45
C GLU A 3 1.86 11.91 -30.76
N GLY A 4 0.74 11.86 -31.48
CA GLY A 4 -0.51 11.28 -30.94
C GLY A 4 -0.42 9.78 -30.66
N GLN A 5 0.35 9.03 -31.46
CA GLN A 5 0.59 7.60 -31.21
C GLN A 5 1.50 7.40 -29.98
N LEU A 6 2.51 8.25 -29.80
CA LEU A 6 3.37 8.21 -28.61
C LEU A 6 2.57 8.53 -27.34
N ALA A 7 1.74 9.58 -27.37
CA ALA A 7 0.87 9.94 -26.26
C ALA A 7 -0.08 8.80 -25.89
N LEU A 8 -0.70 8.15 -26.88
CA LEU A 8 -1.56 6.98 -26.66
C LEU A 8 -0.79 5.81 -26.03
N GLY A 9 0.43 5.53 -26.49
CA GLY A 9 1.27 4.49 -25.90
C GLY A 9 1.61 4.74 -24.43
N ILE A 10 1.88 6.00 -24.07
CA ILE A 10 2.14 6.40 -22.68
C ILE A 10 0.88 6.21 -21.82
N MET A 11 -0.29 6.62 -22.32
CA MET A 11 -1.56 6.44 -21.59
C MET A 11 -1.84 4.97 -21.30
N ILE A 12 -1.68 4.08 -22.29
CA ILE A 12 -1.88 2.63 -22.11
C ILE A 12 -0.88 2.05 -21.09
N ALA A 13 0.38 2.50 -21.14
CA ALA A 13 1.39 2.05 -20.19
C ALA A 13 1.05 2.48 -18.74
N LEU A 14 0.60 3.72 -18.56
CA LEU A 14 0.15 4.22 -17.25
C LEU A 14 -1.07 3.45 -16.76
N GLU A 15 -2.09 3.22 -17.59
CA GLU A 15 -3.24 2.41 -17.22
C GLU A 15 -2.81 1.02 -16.71
N GLY A 16 -1.89 0.36 -17.43
CA GLY A 16 -1.33 -0.93 -17.04
C GLY A 16 -0.61 -0.90 -15.68
N ILE A 17 0.16 0.16 -15.42
CA ILE A 17 0.85 0.37 -14.14
C ILE A 17 -0.16 0.52 -13.00
N PHE A 18 -1.16 1.40 -13.17
CA PHE A 18 -2.21 1.63 -12.17
C PHE A 18 -2.96 0.35 -11.84
N ARG A 19 -3.41 -0.37 -12.88
CA ARG A 19 -4.11 -1.65 -12.71
C ARG A 19 -3.27 -2.67 -11.95
N THR A 20 -2.00 -2.82 -12.34
CA THR A 20 -1.09 -3.79 -11.72
C THR A 20 -0.86 -3.46 -10.25
N ILE A 21 -0.58 -2.19 -9.94
CA ILE A 21 -0.35 -1.75 -8.56
C ILE A 21 -1.60 -1.99 -7.72
N LEU A 22 -2.77 -1.51 -8.16
CA LEU A 22 -4.02 -1.68 -7.42
C LEU A 22 -4.37 -3.17 -7.19
N LEU A 23 -4.12 -4.04 -8.16
CA LEU A 23 -4.32 -5.49 -8.01
C LEU A 23 -3.37 -6.10 -6.97
N LYS A 24 -2.07 -5.77 -7.01
CA LYS A 24 -1.10 -6.22 -6.00
C LYS A 24 -1.48 -5.75 -4.60
N ARG A 25 -1.96 -4.51 -4.49
CA ARG A 25 -2.41 -3.93 -3.22
C ARG A 25 -3.63 -4.67 -2.68
N ARG A 26 -4.59 -5.04 -3.54
CA ARG A 26 -5.73 -5.91 -3.21
C ARG A 26 -5.32 -7.32 -2.81
N GLU A 27 -4.37 -7.90 -3.53
CA GLU A 27 -3.84 -9.22 -3.20
C GLU A 27 -3.11 -9.22 -1.87
N SER A 28 -2.46 -8.12 -1.48
CA SER A 28 -1.78 -7.98 -0.20
C SER A 28 -2.74 -7.94 0.98
N SER A 29 -3.69 -7.01 1.00
CA SER A 29 -4.79 -6.97 1.98
C SER A 29 -5.91 -6.04 1.51
N ILE A 30 -7.14 -6.26 1.99
CA ILE A 30 -8.24 -5.32 1.71
C ILE A 30 -7.96 -3.92 2.28
N HIS A 31 -7.25 -3.87 3.43
CA HIS A 31 -6.80 -2.62 4.04
C HIS A 31 -5.88 -1.84 3.09
N ALA A 32 -4.85 -2.49 2.56
CA ALA A 32 -3.90 -1.90 1.63
C ALA A 32 -4.60 -1.32 0.40
N PHE A 33 -5.51 -2.09 -0.21
CA PHE A 33 -6.29 -1.64 -1.36
C PHE A 33 -7.17 -0.43 -1.05
N ARG A 34 -7.88 -0.46 0.07
CA ARG A 34 -8.71 0.66 0.54
C ARG A 34 -7.88 1.92 0.74
N LYS A 35 -6.67 1.81 1.29
CA LYS A 35 -5.73 2.92 1.47
C LYS A 35 -5.29 3.48 0.11
N SER A 36 -4.93 2.61 -0.83
CA SER A 36 -4.51 3.00 -2.19
C SER A 36 -5.59 3.76 -2.95
N ILE A 37 -6.85 3.31 -2.88
CA ILE A 37 -7.98 4.01 -3.50
C ILE A 37 -8.17 5.40 -2.87
N ARG A 38 -8.08 5.51 -1.53
CA ARG A 38 -8.19 6.81 -0.85
C ARG A 38 -7.11 7.79 -1.29
N TYR A 39 -5.86 7.35 -1.40
CA TYR A 39 -4.78 8.20 -1.90
C TYR A 39 -5.01 8.65 -3.34
N HIS A 40 -5.50 7.76 -4.21
CA HIS A 40 -5.78 8.13 -5.59
C HIS A 40 -6.97 9.11 -5.69
N LEU A 41 -8.03 8.90 -4.91
CA LEU A 41 -9.16 9.83 -4.81
C LEU A 41 -8.70 11.23 -4.36
N GLU A 42 -7.87 11.28 -3.32
CA GLU A 42 -7.33 12.53 -2.82
C GLU A 42 -6.45 13.23 -3.86
N PHE A 43 -5.59 12.48 -4.57
CA PHE A 43 -4.82 12.99 -5.69
C PHE A 43 -5.71 13.61 -6.77
N LEU A 44 -6.76 12.91 -7.22
CA LEU A 44 -7.66 13.40 -8.26
C LEU A 44 -8.42 14.65 -7.82
N ARG A 45 -8.86 14.70 -6.57
CA ARG A 45 -9.53 15.88 -5.99
C ARG A 45 -8.60 17.10 -5.99
N ARG A 46 -7.36 16.95 -5.52
CA ARG A 46 -6.33 18.02 -5.56
C ARG A 46 -6.00 18.43 -6.99
N LEU A 47 -5.80 17.47 -7.90
CA LEU A 47 -5.53 17.74 -9.30
C LEU A 47 -6.67 18.56 -9.95
N LYS A 48 -7.92 18.22 -9.62
CA LYS A 48 -9.10 18.96 -10.08
C LYS A 48 -9.08 20.42 -9.60
N GLU A 49 -8.74 20.65 -8.33
CA GLU A 49 -8.61 22.00 -7.75
C GLU A 49 -7.52 22.81 -8.45
N TYR A 50 -6.34 22.22 -8.67
CA TYR A 50 -5.24 22.88 -9.38
C TYR A 50 -5.62 23.25 -10.82
N LEU A 51 -6.24 22.31 -11.55
CA LEU A 51 -6.73 22.56 -12.92
C LEU A 51 -7.78 23.67 -12.96
N ALA A 52 -8.67 23.72 -11.96
CA ALA A 52 -9.67 24.79 -11.81
C ALA A 52 -9.03 26.15 -11.52
N GLU A 53 -7.81 26.22 -11.00
CA GLU A 53 -7.03 27.45 -10.81
C GLU A 53 -6.15 27.81 -12.01
N GLY A 54 -6.09 26.98 -13.06
CA GLY A 54 -5.17 27.17 -14.19
C GLY A 54 -3.74 26.74 -13.88
N LYS A 55 -3.58 25.83 -12.92
CA LYS A 55 -2.31 25.22 -12.53
C LYS A 55 -2.29 23.75 -12.90
N PHE A 56 -1.11 23.23 -13.22
CA PHE A 56 -0.91 21.82 -13.49
C PHE A 56 0.34 21.29 -12.79
N LEU A 57 0.39 19.98 -12.57
CA LEU A 57 1.55 19.32 -11.97
C LEU A 57 2.72 19.36 -12.95
N THR A 58 3.90 19.74 -12.48
CA THR A 58 5.12 19.54 -13.25
C THR A 58 5.36 18.05 -13.50
N LYS A 59 6.18 17.72 -14.50
CA LYS A 59 6.62 16.33 -14.75
C LYS A 59 7.26 15.69 -13.52
N GLN A 60 7.94 16.48 -12.70
CA GLN A 60 8.59 16.04 -11.47
C GLN A 60 7.55 15.64 -10.41
N ALA A 61 6.55 16.49 -10.17
CA ALA A 61 5.46 16.19 -9.25
C ALA A 61 4.68 14.96 -9.68
N PHE A 62 4.32 14.87 -10.97
CA PHE A 62 3.61 13.71 -11.51
C PHE A 62 4.43 12.42 -11.37
N ARG A 63 5.75 12.47 -11.60
CA ARG A 63 6.64 11.32 -11.40
C ARG A 63 6.69 10.91 -9.92
N LYS A 64 6.80 11.86 -8.98
CA LYS A 64 6.76 11.56 -7.53
C LYS A 64 5.47 10.80 -7.18
N TYR A 65 4.34 11.25 -7.72
CA TYR A 65 3.06 10.58 -7.53
C TYR A 65 3.05 9.15 -8.12
N VAL A 66 3.46 8.97 -9.38
CA VAL A 66 3.47 7.65 -10.03
C VAL A 66 4.39 6.65 -9.32
N VAL A 67 5.54 7.10 -8.81
CA VAL A 67 6.49 6.24 -8.07
C VAL A 67 5.91 5.76 -6.73
N ASN A 68 5.11 6.59 -6.06
CA ASN A 68 4.49 6.26 -4.77
C ASN A 68 3.05 5.74 -4.90
N LEU A 69 2.62 5.42 -6.13
CA LEU A 69 1.24 5.09 -6.41
C LEU A 69 0.76 3.93 -5.54
N GLY A 70 -0.35 4.16 -4.84
CA GLY A 70 -0.99 3.17 -3.98
C GLY A 70 -0.35 3.01 -2.61
N GLU A 71 0.81 3.59 -2.32
CA GLU A 71 1.47 3.51 -1.01
C GLU A 71 1.29 4.78 -0.18
N GLU A 72 1.47 5.94 -0.81
CA GLU A 72 1.30 7.25 -0.17
C GLU A 72 1.01 8.36 -1.19
N LEU A 73 0.40 9.45 -0.72
CA LEU A 73 0.26 10.67 -1.50
C LEU A 73 1.42 11.60 -1.14
N PRO A 74 2.21 12.10 -2.11
CA PRO A 74 3.26 13.07 -1.81
C PRO A 74 2.67 14.34 -1.18
N GLU A 75 3.24 14.78 -0.06
CA GLU A 75 2.75 15.94 0.69
C GLU A 75 3.02 17.27 -0.03
N ASP A 76 4.07 17.31 -0.86
CA ASP A 76 4.63 18.51 -1.50
C ASP A 76 4.17 18.73 -2.95
N LEU A 77 3.06 18.11 -3.37
CA LEU A 77 2.55 18.26 -4.75
C LEU A 77 2.28 19.72 -5.14
N GLU A 78 1.84 20.53 -4.18
CA GLU A 78 1.52 21.94 -4.35
C GLU A 78 2.74 22.85 -4.52
N GLU A 79 3.92 22.40 -4.11
CA GLU A 79 5.17 23.15 -4.29
C GLU A 79 5.70 23.09 -5.73
N GLU A 80 5.16 22.16 -6.54
CA GLU A 80 5.69 21.79 -7.87
C GLU A 80 4.59 21.94 -8.94
N LEU A 81 3.94 23.11 -8.94
CA LEU A 81 2.89 23.50 -9.89
C LEU A 81 3.41 24.49 -10.93
N GLU A 82 2.88 24.39 -12.16
CA GLU A 82 3.13 25.32 -13.25
C GLU A 82 1.82 25.92 -13.77
N ASP A 83 1.86 27.20 -14.15
CA ASP A 83 0.71 27.88 -14.77
C ASP A 83 0.50 27.38 -16.21
N PHE A 84 -0.76 27.22 -16.60
CA PHE A 84 -1.13 26.97 -17.98
C PHE A 84 -2.36 27.79 -18.38
N ARG A 85 -2.48 28.08 -19.68
CA ARG A 85 -3.67 28.75 -20.21
C ARG A 85 -4.72 27.71 -20.52
N LYS A 86 -5.85 27.77 -19.84
CA LYS A 86 -6.94 26.79 -19.98
C LYS A 86 -7.49 26.74 -21.41
N GLU A 87 -7.47 27.88 -22.09
CA GLU A 87 -7.97 28.03 -23.46
C GLU A 87 -7.14 27.24 -24.48
N ASP A 88 -5.90 26.88 -24.14
CA ASP A 88 -5.04 26.06 -25.00
C ASP A 88 -5.40 24.56 -24.94
N TYR A 89 -6.30 24.15 -24.03
CA TYR A 89 -6.61 22.75 -23.73
C TYR A 89 -8.13 22.49 -23.62
N GLN A 90 -8.52 21.21 -23.66
CA GLN A 90 -9.90 20.78 -23.40
C GLN A 90 -10.15 20.65 -21.88
N THR A 91 -9.92 21.71 -21.11
CA THR A 91 -9.95 21.66 -19.64
C THR A 91 -11.30 21.23 -19.09
N ASP A 92 -12.42 21.70 -19.65
CA ASP A 92 -13.77 21.31 -19.18
C ASP A 92 -14.01 19.80 -19.31
N LYS A 93 -13.61 19.22 -20.45
CA LYS A 93 -13.71 17.78 -20.68
C LYS A 93 -12.81 17.00 -19.72
N LEU A 94 -11.59 17.47 -19.48
CA LEU A 94 -10.67 16.84 -18.52
C LEU A 94 -11.23 16.86 -17.10
N LEU A 95 -11.86 17.96 -16.68
CA LEU A 95 -12.51 18.06 -15.38
C LEU A 95 -13.70 17.10 -15.26
N GLU A 96 -14.50 16.94 -16.32
CA GLU A 96 -15.59 15.95 -16.39
C GLU A 96 -15.05 14.51 -16.31
N ASP A 97 -13.98 14.19 -17.04
CA ASP A 97 -13.33 12.88 -16.99
C ASP A 97 -12.81 12.57 -15.57
N ILE A 98 -12.18 13.55 -14.90
CA ILE A 98 -11.74 13.42 -13.50
C ILE A 98 -12.93 13.19 -12.56
N ASP A 99 -14.06 13.86 -12.76
CA ASP A 99 -15.26 13.67 -11.95
C ASP A 99 -15.86 12.26 -12.11
N ASN A 100 -15.82 11.72 -13.33
CA ASN A 100 -16.21 10.34 -13.58
C ASN A 100 -15.30 9.35 -12.85
N ASP A 101 -13.97 9.55 -12.90
CA ASP A 101 -13.00 8.72 -12.20
C ASP A 101 -13.18 8.78 -10.67
N ILE A 102 -13.38 9.97 -10.11
CA ILE A 102 -13.69 10.15 -8.68
C ILE A 102 -14.95 9.37 -8.31
N SER A 103 -16.03 9.50 -9.09
CA SER A 103 -17.29 8.82 -8.84
C SER A 103 -17.15 7.30 -8.85
N LEU A 104 -16.41 6.75 -9.82
CA LEU A 104 -16.12 5.32 -9.92
C LEU A 104 -15.29 4.82 -8.74
N LEU A 105 -14.25 5.56 -8.34
CA LEU A 105 -13.41 5.20 -7.20
C LEU A 105 -14.15 5.30 -5.87
N ASP A 106 -15.01 6.30 -5.69
CA ASP A 106 -15.89 6.42 -4.52
C ASP A 106 -16.89 5.24 -4.46
N GLU A 107 -17.41 4.78 -5.60
CA GLU A 107 -18.27 3.59 -5.65
C GLU A 107 -17.50 2.32 -5.24
N ILE A 108 -16.29 2.12 -5.78
CA ILE A 108 -15.44 0.99 -5.40
C ILE A 108 -15.13 1.06 -3.90
N LEU A 109 -14.75 2.24 -3.39
CA LEU A 109 -14.47 2.47 -1.98
C LEU A 109 -15.70 2.15 -1.13
N GLY A 110 -16.90 2.57 -1.55
CA GLY A 110 -18.16 2.26 -0.90
C GLY A 110 -18.39 0.75 -0.77
N ARG A 111 -18.19 -0.01 -1.86
CA ARG A 111 -18.32 -1.48 -1.88
C ARG A 111 -17.36 -2.19 -0.93
N ILE A 112 -16.13 -1.69 -0.77
CA ILE A 112 -15.11 -2.33 0.09
C ILE A 112 -15.05 -1.73 1.51
N SER A 113 -15.71 -0.61 1.77
CA SER A 113 -15.69 0.08 3.06
C SER A 113 -16.35 -0.74 4.17
N GLY A 114 -17.35 -1.54 3.81
CA GLY A 114 -18.07 -2.41 4.74
C GLY A 114 -17.31 -3.66 5.18
N ILE A 115 -16.26 -4.06 4.45
CA ILE A 115 -15.48 -5.28 4.78
C ILE A 115 -14.67 -5.00 6.05
N THR A 116 -15.16 -5.52 7.17
CA THR A 116 -14.47 -5.46 8.46
C THR A 116 -13.42 -6.56 8.58
N PRO A 117 -12.48 -6.51 9.55
CA PRO A 117 -11.53 -7.59 9.77
C PRO A 117 -12.19 -8.96 9.98
N GLU A 118 -13.36 -8.99 10.63
CA GLU A 118 -14.15 -10.20 10.87
C GLU A 118 -14.76 -10.79 9.59
N GLU A 119 -14.79 -10.03 8.49
CA GLU A 119 -15.27 -10.45 7.18
C GLU A 119 -14.13 -10.66 6.17
N ASP A 120 -12.88 -10.34 6.54
CA ASP A 120 -11.71 -10.54 5.69
C ASP A 120 -11.26 -12.01 5.74
N ALA A 121 -11.79 -12.80 4.82
CA ALA A 121 -11.44 -14.21 4.68
C ALA A 121 -9.94 -14.50 4.59
N LYS A 122 -9.14 -13.58 4.01
CA LYS A 122 -7.68 -13.75 3.93
C LYS A 122 -7.04 -13.55 5.30
N LEU A 123 -7.47 -12.55 6.06
CA LEU A 123 -7.01 -12.31 7.42
C LEU A 123 -7.39 -13.47 8.34
N LEU A 124 -8.63 -13.93 8.30
CA LEU A 124 -9.10 -15.05 9.14
C LEU A 124 -8.31 -16.34 8.88
N GLU A 125 -8.10 -16.70 7.61
CA GLU A 125 -7.30 -17.86 7.22
C GLU A 125 -5.83 -17.70 7.65
N LEU A 126 -5.28 -16.48 7.56
CA LEU A 126 -3.94 -16.18 8.03
C LEU A 126 -3.83 -16.38 9.54
N GLU A 127 -4.79 -15.90 10.33
CA GLU A 127 -4.79 -16.10 11.78
C GLU A 127 -4.85 -17.59 12.15
N ASP A 128 -5.72 -18.35 11.50
CA ASP A 128 -5.89 -19.77 11.78
C ASP A 128 -4.59 -20.54 11.46
N ARG A 129 -3.99 -20.29 10.30
CA ARG A 129 -2.68 -20.86 9.94
C ARG A 129 -1.57 -20.42 10.88
N LEU A 130 -1.51 -19.13 11.21
CA LEU A 130 -0.48 -18.61 12.10
C LEU A 130 -0.57 -19.28 13.46
N SER A 131 -1.79 -19.42 14.00
CA SER A 131 -2.04 -20.10 15.29
C SER A 131 -1.60 -21.57 15.27
N GLU A 132 -1.81 -22.28 14.16
CA GLU A 132 -1.34 -23.65 14.01
C GLU A 132 0.19 -23.72 13.95
N LEU A 133 0.81 -22.86 13.13
CA LEU A 133 2.25 -22.87 12.90
C LEU A 133 3.04 -22.48 14.16
N VAL A 134 2.63 -21.43 14.86
CA VAL A 134 3.29 -20.98 16.11
C VAL A 134 3.14 -21.99 17.25
N SER A 135 2.14 -22.87 17.18
CA SER A 135 1.99 -23.98 18.14
C SER A 135 2.99 -25.12 17.87
N ASN A 136 3.54 -25.19 16.65
CA ASN A 136 4.46 -26.23 16.19
C ASN A 136 5.92 -25.78 16.11
N GLY A 137 6.19 -24.48 16.26
CA GLY A 137 7.53 -23.93 16.14
C GLY A 137 7.51 -22.41 16.07
N GLN A 138 8.63 -21.84 15.63
CA GLN A 138 8.75 -20.41 15.42
C GLN A 138 8.39 -20.07 13.99
N VAL A 139 7.68 -18.96 13.78
CA VAL A 139 7.13 -18.62 12.46
C VAL A 139 7.63 -17.27 12.00
N VAL A 140 7.98 -17.16 10.71
CA VAL A 140 8.21 -15.87 10.07
C VAL A 140 7.17 -15.62 8.99
N VAL A 141 6.41 -14.53 9.13
CA VAL A 141 5.43 -14.09 8.14
C VAL A 141 6.02 -12.96 7.33
N PHE A 142 6.10 -13.15 6.01
CA PHE A 142 6.52 -12.10 5.10
C PHE A 142 5.32 -11.45 4.40
N THR A 143 5.41 -10.14 4.22
CA THR A 143 4.43 -9.31 3.52
C THR A 143 5.14 -8.48 2.46
N TYR A 144 4.47 -8.19 1.35
CA TYR A 144 5.07 -7.34 0.33
C TYR A 144 5.11 -5.86 0.76
N TYR A 145 4.05 -5.37 1.41
CA TYR A 145 3.89 -3.96 1.75
C TYR A 145 3.90 -3.71 3.26
N ALA A 146 4.54 -2.61 3.68
CA ALA A 146 4.66 -2.23 5.08
C ALA A 146 3.32 -1.94 5.77
N ASP A 147 2.34 -1.41 5.05
CA ASP A 147 1.02 -1.15 5.63
C ASP A 147 0.19 -2.43 5.80
N THR A 148 0.46 -3.47 5.01
CA THR A 148 -0.10 -4.81 5.21
C THR A 148 0.52 -5.46 6.43
N LEU A 149 1.84 -5.31 6.61
CA LEU A 149 2.52 -5.71 7.84
C LEU A 149 1.90 -5.03 9.07
N ASP A 150 1.76 -3.71 9.03
CA ASP A 150 1.19 -2.93 10.14
C ASP A 150 -0.24 -3.39 10.45
N TYR A 151 -1.09 -3.53 9.42
CA TYR A 151 -2.46 -3.99 9.56
C TYR A 151 -2.56 -5.39 10.18
N ILE A 152 -1.87 -6.39 9.62
CA ILE A 152 -1.92 -7.77 10.12
C ILE A 152 -1.40 -7.83 11.56
N PHE A 153 -0.30 -7.13 11.84
CA PHE A 153 0.28 -7.12 13.18
C PHE A 153 -0.69 -6.54 14.21
N GLU A 154 -1.39 -5.45 13.88
CA GLU A 154 -2.42 -4.87 14.75
C GLU A 154 -3.55 -5.88 15.00
N GLN A 155 -4.06 -6.55 13.97
CA GLN A 155 -5.14 -7.54 14.13
C GLN A 155 -4.71 -8.75 14.97
N VAL A 156 -3.50 -9.25 14.75
CA VAL A 156 -2.94 -10.36 15.55
C VAL A 156 -2.72 -9.95 17.01
N ALA A 157 -2.27 -8.72 17.27
CA ALA A 157 -2.08 -8.20 18.62
C ALA A 157 -3.40 -8.02 19.39
N GLU A 158 -4.49 -7.72 18.70
CA GLU A 158 -5.83 -7.57 19.27
C GLU A 158 -6.57 -8.90 19.45
N SER A 159 -6.14 -9.95 18.75
CA SER A 159 -6.81 -11.25 18.75
C SER A 159 -6.47 -12.09 19.99
N GLU A 160 -7.51 -12.56 20.70
CA GLU A 160 -7.38 -13.40 21.90
C GLU A 160 -6.65 -14.73 21.61
N LYS A 161 -6.61 -15.18 20.35
CA LYS A 161 -5.86 -16.38 19.92
C LYS A 161 -4.37 -16.25 20.24
N PHE A 162 -3.80 -15.05 20.13
CA PHE A 162 -2.36 -14.81 20.24
C PHE A 162 -1.93 -14.16 21.54
N ARG A 163 -2.87 -13.90 22.47
CA ARG A 163 -2.58 -13.18 23.73
C ARG A 163 -1.50 -13.80 24.61
N ARG A 164 -1.25 -15.11 24.48
CA ARG A 164 -0.21 -15.84 25.22
C ARG A 164 1.09 -16.01 24.45
N LEU A 165 1.13 -15.55 23.21
CA LEU A 165 2.25 -15.66 22.30
C LEU A 165 2.90 -14.29 22.17
N ARG A 166 4.21 -14.30 22.04
CA ARG A 166 4.97 -13.10 21.71
C ARG A 166 5.24 -13.09 20.22
N ILE A 167 4.52 -12.23 19.53
CA ILE A 167 4.68 -11.97 18.09
C ILE A 167 5.16 -10.53 17.94
N GLU A 168 6.21 -10.34 17.15
CA GLU A 168 6.84 -9.04 16.93
C GLU A 168 6.83 -8.69 15.44
N LYS A 169 6.87 -7.38 15.12
CA LYS A 169 7.06 -6.92 13.73
C LYS A 169 8.43 -6.30 13.53
N ILE A 170 8.97 -6.46 12.32
CA ILE A 170 10.20 -5.83 11.86
C ILE A 170 9.92 -5.10 10.55
N SER A 171 10.08 -3.79 10.57
CA SER A 171 9.91 -2.94 9.38
C SER A 171 11.15 -2.06 9.14
N GLY A 172 11.26 -1.55 7.92
CA GLY A 172 12.33 -0.61 7.53
C GLY A 172 12.31 0.71 8.33
N ARG A 173 11.20 1.04 8.99
CA ARG A 173 11.04 2.24 9.84
C ARG A 173 11.65 2.06 11.23
N MET A 174 12.04 0.85 11.61
CA MET A 174 12.61 0.56 12.93
C MET A 174 14.13 0.77 12.96
N PRO A 175 14.69 1.34 14.04
CA PRO A 175 16.13 1.47 14.20
C PRO A 175 16.84 0.11 14.18
N PRO A 176 18.05 0.00 13.59
CA PRO A 176 18.79 -1.26 13.50
C PRO A 176 18.93 -2.03 14.83
N PRO A 177 19.30 -1.39 15.97
CA PRO A 177 19.48 -2.11 17.24
C PRO A 177 18.21 -2.82 17.71
N LYS A 178 17.03 -2.20 17.52
CA LYS A 178 15.75 -2.79 17.91
C LYS A 178 15.40 -4.02 17.07
N ARG A 179 15.78 -4.01 15.79
CA ARG A 179 15.55 -5.15 14.90
C ARG A 179 16.46 -6.31 15.26
N GLU A 180 17.73 -6.04 15.51
CA GLU A 180 18.70 -7.05 15.98
C GLU A 180 18.26 -7.69 17.30
N GLU A 181 17.71 -6.89 18.23
CA GLU A 181 17.14 -7.40 19.48
C GLU A 181 15.98 -8.36 19.25
N ILE A 182 15.03 -8.02 18.37
CA ILE A 182 13.89 -8.90 18.06
C ILE A 182 14.38 -10.19 17.40
N VAL A 183 15.32 -10.11 16.46
CA VAL A 183 15.90 -11.31 15.81
C VAL A 183 16.59 -12.20 16.83
N LYS A 184 17.35 -11.62 17.76
CA LYS A 184 17.99 -12.37 18.84
C LYS A 184 16.96 -13.08 19.71
N GLN A 185 15.93 -12.36 20.17
CA GLN A 185 14.85 -12.93 20.99
C GLN A 185 14.04 -13.99 20.24
N PHE A 186 13.92 -13.86 18.92
CA PHE A 186 13.38 -14.91 18.07
C PHE A 186 14.31 -16.12 18.08
N VAL A 187 15.59 -16.02 17.71
CA VAL A 187 16.51 -17.17 17.73
C VAL A 187 16.63 -17.86 19.11
N GLU A 188 16.48 -17.10 20.21
CA GLU A 188 16.51 -17.62 21.59
C GLU A 188 15.19 -18.31 22.02
N GLY A 189 14.11 -18.17 21.26
CA GLY A 189 12.79 -18.77 21.56
C GLY A 189 11.84 -17.89 22.38
N ASP A 190 12.28 -16.70 22.79
CA ASP A 190 11.48 -15.74 23.56
C ASP A 190 10.34 -15.13 22.74
N VAL A 191 10.53 -15.03 21.42
CA VAL A 191 9.53 -14.59 20.43
C VAL A 191 9.14 -15.78 19.56
N GLN A 192 7.84 -16.09 19.50
CA GLN A 192 7.33 -17.24 18.75
C GLN A 192 7.00 -16.89 17.29
N GLY A 193 6.76 -15.61 16.99
CA GLY A 193 6.46 -15.16 15.64
C GLY A 193 7.13 -13.84 15.29
N VAL A 194 7.65 -13.72 14.07
CA VAL A 194 8.13 -12.45 13.51
C VAL A 194 7.38 -12.15 12.23
N MET A 195 6.85 -10.95 12.10
CA MET A 195 6.27 -10.46 10.86
C MET A 195 7.19 -9.42 10.22
N SER A 196 7.46 -9.51 8.93
CA SER A 196 8.32 -8.56 8.24
C SER A 196 7.90 -8.29 6.80
N THR A 197 8.50 -7.28 6.18
CA THR A 197 8.38 -7.04 4.74
C THR A 197 9.44 -7.82 3.96
N ASP A 198 9.14 -8.26 2.74
CA ASP A 198 10.04 -9.06 1.89
C ASP A 198 11.46 -8.48 1.75
N GLY A 199 11.60 -7.16 1.64
CA GLY A 199 12.90 -6.49 1.52
C GLY A 199 13.84 -6.67 2.73
N TRP A 200 13.34 -7.20 3.85
CA TRP A 200 14.15 -7.54 5.03
C TRP A 200 14.42 -9.03 5.17
N SER A 201 13.75 -9.89 4.40
CA SER A 201 14.02 -11.34 4.39
C SER A 201 15.48 -11.68 4.02
N GLU A 202 16.11 -10.89 3.14
CA GLU A 202 17.46 -11.16 2.62
C GLU A 202 18.58 -10.72 3.58
N GLY A 203 18.30 -9.81 4.52
CA GLY A 203 19.30 -9.25 5.45
C GLY A 203 19.28 -9.89 6.84
N MET A 204 18.31 -10.76 7.12
CA MET A 204 18.07 -11.32 8.44
C MET A 204 18.49 -12.79 8.49
N ASN A 205 19.49 -13.10 9.31
CA ASN A 205 19.93 -14.48 9.49
C ASN A 205 19.02 -15.21 10.49
N PHE A 206 17.89 -15.73 10.01
CA PHE A 206 16.94 -16.53 10.79
C PHE A 206 17.34 -18.01 10.94
N GLN A 207 18.62 -18.38 10.73
CA GLN A 207 19.05 -19.78 10.77
C GLN A 207 18.86 -20.41 12.17
N SER A 208 17.71 -21.06 12.37
CA SER A 208 17.48 -22.09 13.38
C SER A 208 16.68 -23.23 12.73
N ASP A 209 16.90 -24.48 13.16
CA ASP A 209 16.20 -25.68 12.63
C ASP A 209 14.69 -25.71 12.96
N GLN A 210 14.14 -24.61 13.50
CA GLN A 210 12.78 -24.50 14.07
C GLN A 210 11.90 -23.43 13.40
N VAL A 211 12.39 -22.77 12.35
CA VAL A 211 11.61 -21.77 11.61
C VAL A 211 10.76 -22.45 10.54
N VAL A 212 9.45 -22.25 10.63
CA VAL A 212 8.46 -22.68 9.63
C VAL A 212 8.00 -21.49 8.79
#